data_AF-A0A6J0DIU2-F1
#
_entry.id   AF-A0A6J0DIU2-F1
#
_cell.length_a   1.000
_cell.length_b   1.000
_cell.length_c   1.000
_cell.angle_alpha   90.00
_cell.angle_beta   90.00
_cell.angle_gamma   90.00
#
_symmetry.space_group_name_H-M   'P 1'
#
loop_
_entity.id
_entity.type
_entity.pdbx_description
1 polymer ?
#
loop_
_entity_poly.entity_id
_entity_poly.type
_entity_poly.pdbx_seq_one_letter_code
_entity_poly.pdbx_strand_id
1 'polypeptide(L)'
;MHLYHEVSGTWYVKATASDKEIPDKKLGSVSVTPMTIKTLEEGNLEVKFTVLIAGECREMSVVLEKTDQPDKYTSFGGTQVLYIIPSAVEDHYFFYWESNNPEFHFRIAKLLGRDPDINQEALQDFQNAARAGGLNAENIFIPLQSETCPLGSN
;
A
#
# COMPACT_ATOMS: atom_id res chain seq x y z
N MET A 1 -28.16 1.75 -0.60
CA MET A 1 -27.38 2.34 0.51
C MET A 1 -25.92 2.05 0.20
N HIS A 2 -25.22 3.00 -0.42
CA HIS A 2 -23.79 2.83 -0.69
C HIS A 2 -23.07 3.09 0.62
N LEU A 3 -22.62 2.03 1.28
CA LEU A 3 -21.74 2.15 2.44
C LEU A 3 -20.46 2.80 1.94
N TYR A 4 -20.32 4.10 2.16
CA TYR A 4 -19.07 4.82 1.95
C TYR A 4 -18.16 4.35 3.09
N HIS A 5 -17.34 3.36 2.81
CA HIS A 5 -16.37 2.88 3.78
C HIS A 5 -15.36 4.02 4.01
N GLU A 6 -15.20 4.48 5.25
CA GLU A 6 -14.33 5.60 5.56
C GLU A 6 -12.87 5.16 5.39
N VAL A 7 -12.27 5.49 4.25
CA VAL A 7 -10.87 5.12 3.93
C VAL A 7 -9.87 6.03 4.66
N SER A 8 -10.30 7.19 5.14
CA SER A 8 -9.41 8.11 5.86
C SER A 8 -8.92 7.55 7.20
N GLY A 9 -7.83 8.13 7.68
CA GLY A 9 -7.21 7.79 8.96
C GLY A 9 -5.89 7.05 8.80
N THR A 10 -5.51 6.39 9.89
CA THR A 10 -4.25 5.65 9.99
C THR A 10 -4.45 4.19 9.57
N TRP A 11 -3.46 3.68 8.84
CA TRP A 11 -3.39 2.32 8.31
C TRP A 11 -1.97 1.78 8.44
N TYR A 12 -1.84 0.50 8.71
CA TYR A 12 -0.56 -0.19 8.84
C TYR A 12 -0.34 -1.08 7.63
N VAL A 13 0.81 -0.95 6.97
CA VAL A 13 1.18 -1.82 5.85
C VAL A 13 1.63 -3.16 6.41
N LYS A 14 0.78 -4.18 6.31
CA LYS A 14 1.00 -5.51 6.90
C LYS A 14 1.78 -6.44 5.96
N ALA A 15 1.56 -6.32 4.65
CA ALA A 15 2.24 -7.12 3.64
C ALA A 15 2.35 -6.37 2.30
N THR A 16 3.32 -6.73 1.47
CA THR A 16 3.50 -6.19 0.12
C THR A 16 3.82 -7.33 -0.85
N ALA A 17 3.13 -7.35 -1.99
CA ALA A 17 3.40 -8.21 -3.13
C ALA A 17 3.73 -7.36 -4.36
N SER A 18 4.53 -7.87 -5.28
CA SER A 18 4.98 -7.15 -6.46
C SER A 18 5.10 -8.09 -7.66
N ASP A 19 4.94 -7.57 -8.88
CA ASP A 19 5.20 -8.32 -10.12
C ASP A 19 6.70 -8.50 -10.38
N LYS A 20 7.52 -7.64 -9.79
CA LYS A 20 8.98 -7.76 -9.76
C LYS A 20 9.43 -8.36 -8.43
N GLU A 21 10.47 -9.21 -8.48
CA GLU A 21 11.11 -9.74 -7.27
C GLU A 21 11.59 -8.60 -6.37
N ILE A 22 11.27 -8.70 -5.08
CA ILE A 22 11.78 -7.79 -4.07
C ILE A 22 13.11 -8.37 -3.58
N PRO A 23 14.26 -7.68 -3.71
CA PRO A 23 15.55 -8.29 -3.38
C PRO A 23 15.70 -8.64 -1.88
N ASP A 24 15.88 -9.94 -1.59
CA ASP A 24 15.98 -10.51 -0.23
C ASP A 24 16.98 -9.82 0.70
N LYS A 25 18.13 -9.41 0.15
CA LYS A 25 19.21 -8.77 0.93
C LYS A 25 18.82 -7.44 1.57
N LYS A 26 17.66 -6.86 1.23
CA LYS A 26 17.16 -5.60 1.78
C LYS A 26 15.94 -5.77 2.70
N LEU A 27 15.27 -6.93 2.68
CA LEU A 27 13.97 -7.15 3.33
C LEU A 27 14.05 -7.16 4.87
N GLY A 28 15.09 -7.77 5.44
CA GLY A 28 15.25 -7.90 6.89
C GLY A 28 15.55 -6.59 7.66
N SER A 29 15.70 -5.48 6.95
CA SER A 29 15.98 -4.16 7.54
C SER A 29 15.04 -3.07 7.01
N VAL A 30 13.94 -3.47 6.36
CA VAL A 30 12.92 -2.51 5.91
C VAL A 30 11.86 -2.35 7.00
N SER A 31 11.70 -1.11 7.47
CA SER A 31 10.58 -0.73 8.32
C SER A 31 9.71 0.32 7.65
N VAL A 32 8.47 0.41 8.10
CA VAL A 32 7.47 1.33 7.57
C VAL A 32 6.75 2.03 8.71
N THR A 33 6.50 3.33 8.54
CA THR A 33 5.66 4.09 9.46
C THR A 33 4.19 3.88 9.15
N PRO A 34 3.29 4.15 10.12
CA PRO A 34 1.86 4.15 9.84
C PRO A 34 1.55 5.06 8.64
N MET A 35 0.73 4.53 7.73
CA MET A 35 0.24 5.23 6.57
C MET A 35 -0.95 6.08 6.96
N THR A 36 -0.91 7.36 6.61
CA THR A 36 -2.03 8.28 6.76
C THR A 36 -2.71 8.45 5.43
N ILE A 37 -4.03 8.29 5.41
CA ILE A 37 -4.88 8.65 4.28
C ILE A 37 -5.77 9.80 4.71
N LYS A 38 -5.75 10.90 3.96
CA LYS A 38 -6.62 12.06 4.18
C LYS A 38 -7.52 12.27 2.97
N THR A 39 -8.81 12.46 3.22
CA THR A 39 -9.72 12.94 2.17
C THR A 39 -9.47 14.43 1.92
N LEU A 40 -9.33 14.79 0.65
CA LEU A 40 -9.19 16.14 0.14
C LEU A 40 -10.49 16.60 -0.52
N GLU A 41 -10.47 17.79 -1.13
CA GLU A 41 -11.57 18.31 -1.92
C GLU A 41 -11.96 17.33 -3.05
N GLU A 42 -13.25 17.34 -3.40
CA GLU A 42 -13.84 16.50 -4.47
C GLU A 42 -13.71 14.98 -4.26
N GLY A 43 -13.24 14.54 -3.08
CA GLY A 43 -13.05 13.13 -2.74
C GLY A 43 -11.71 12.56 -3.19
N ASN A 44 -10.76 13.40 -3.59
CA ASN A 44 -9.35 13.03 -3.79
C ASN A 44 -8.74 12.57 -2.46
N LEU A 45 -7.64 11.83 -2.49
CA LEU A 45 -6.95 11.36 -1.29
C LEU A 45 -5.49 11.81 -1.27
N GLU A 46 -4.98 12.17 -0.10
CA GLU A 46 -3.54 12.27 0.16
C GLU A 46 -3.10 11.06 0.96
N VAL A 47 -2.12 10.32 0.44
CA VAL A 47 -1.51 9.16 1.11
C VAL A 47 -0.08 9.50 1.49
N LYS A 48 0.26 9.33 2.77
CA LYS A 48 1.58 9.62 3.33
C LYS A 48 2.09 8.52 4.24
N PHE A 49 3.34 8.11 4.06
CA PHE A 49 4.06 7.19 4.95
C PHE A 49 5.55 7.27 4.68
N THR A 50 6.38 6.76 5.58
CA THR A 50 7.83 6.70 5.40
C THR A 50 8.29 5.26 5.42
N VAL A 51 9.22 4.92 4.53
CA VAL A 51 9.92 3.62 4.53
C VAL A 51 11.38 3.83 4.87
N LEU A 52 11.91 3.03 5.80
CA LEU A 52 13.34 2.91 6.04
C LEU A 52 13.86 1.78 5.18
N ILE A 53 14.79 2.05 4.26
CA ILE A 53 15.38 1.02 3.41
C ILE A 53 16.90 1.20 3.45
N ALA A 54 17.62 0.17 3.89
CA ALA A 54 19.08 0.18 3.99
C ALA A 54 19.64 1.40 4.76
N GLY A 55 18.97 1.80 5.85
CA GLY A 55 19.36 2.94 6.68
C GLY A 55 18.89 4.31 6.19
N GLU A 56 18.27 4.39 5.01
CA GLU A 56 17.74 5.63 4.46
C GLU A 56 16.23 5.73 4.64
N CYS A 57 15.77 6.80 5.30
CA CYS A 57 14.37 7.16 5.36
C CYS A 57 13.91 7.79 4.04
N ARG A 58 12.84 7.25 3.47
CA ARG A 58 12.20 7.78 2.26
C ARG A 58 10.75 8.05 2.55
N GLU A 59 10.38 9.33 2.57
CA GLU A 59 9.00 9.75 2.66
C GLU A 59 8.31 9.49 1.33
N MET A 60 7.16 8.84 1.39
CA MET A 60 6.25 8.59 0.28
C MET A 60 5.03 9.46 0.50
N SER A 61 4.78 10.39 -0.42
CA SER A 61 3.58 11.24 -0.43
C SER A 61 3.01 11.26 -1.83
N VAL A 62 1.74 10.88 -1.97
CA VAL A 62 1.04 10.89 -3.25
C VAL A 62 -0.37 11.44 -3.09
N VAL A 63 -0.78 12.30 -4.03
CA VAL A 63 -2.17 12.70 -4.19
C VAL A 63 -2.81 11.79 -5.22
N LEU A 64 -3.92 11.20 -4.83
CA LEU A 64 -4.75 10.30 -5.61
C LEU A 64 -6.01 11.04 -6.04
N GLU A 65 -6.17 11.19 -7.35
CA GLU A 65 -7.33 11.80 -7.99
C GLU A 65 -8.46 10.78 -8.06
N LYS A 66 -9.65 11.16 -7.61
CA LYS A 66 -10.83 10.33 -7.67
C LYS A 66 -11.25 10.12 -9.12
N THR A 67 -11.75 8.92 -9.43
CA THR A 67 -12.37 8.63 -10.73
C THR A 67 -13.88 8.38 -10.58
N ASP A 68 -14.56 8.17 -11.71
CA ASP A 68 -15.98 7.77 -11.72
C ASP A 68 -16.21 6.37 -11.12
N GLN A 69 -15.16 5.55 -11.04
CA GLN A 69 -15.18 4.24 -10.38
C GLN A 69 -14.86 4.42 -8.88
N PRO A 70 -15.74 4.04 -7.96
CA PRO A 70 -15.60 4.34 -6.52
C PRO A 70 -14.33 3.83 -5.85
N ASP A 71 -13.81 2.69 -6.31
CA ASP A 71 -12.64 2.00 -5.77
C ASP A 71 -11.34 2.38 -6.50
N LYS A 72 -11.42 3.20 -7.55
CA LYS A 72 -10.33 3.52 -8.46
C LYS A 72 -9.92 4.98 -8.36
N TYR A 73 -8.62 5.18 -8.26
CA TYR A 73 -7.96 6.46 -8.23
C TYR A 73 -6.83 6.52 -9.27
N THR A 74 -6.42 7.73 -9.64
CA THR A 74 -5.28 7.96 -10.51
C THR A 74 -4.25 8.88 -9.86
N SER A 75 -3.02 8.81 -10.33
CA SER A 75 -1.99 9.79 -9.97
C SER A 75 -1.08 10.06 -11.18
N PHE A 76 -0.24 11.09 -11.06
CA PHE A 76 0.70 11.50 -12.11
C PHE A 76 0.02 11.68 -13.48
N GLY A 77 -1.07 12.46 -13.52
CA GLY A 77 -1.81 12.76 -14.74
C GLY A 77 -2.46 11.53 -15.40
N GLY A 78 -2.88 10.53 -14.60
CA GLY A 78 -3.53 9.32 -15.10
C GLY A 78 -2.60 8.21 -15.55
N THR A 79 -1.28 8.39 -15.45
CA THR A 79 -0.31 7.37 -15.86
C THR A 79 -0.22 6.20 -14.89
N GLN A 80 -0.67 6.40 -13.65
CA GLN A 80 -0.72 5.40 -12.61
C GLN A 80 -2.13 5.27 -12.06
N VAL A 81 -2.51 4.04 -11.76
CA VAL A 81 -3.85 3.68 -11.29
C VAL A 81 -3.72 2.96 -9.97
N LEU A 82 -4.51 3.37 -8.98
CA LEU A 82 -4.58 2.73 -7.68
C LEU A 82 -6.01 2.27 -7.40
N TYR A 83 -6.17 1.03 -6.98
CA TYR A 83 -7.42 0.47 -6.51
C TYR A 83 -7.37 0.25 -5.00
N ILE A 84 -8.43 0.65 -4.31
CA ILE A 84 -8.64 0.42 -2.88
C ILE A 84 -9.74 -0.64 -2.75
N ILE A 85 -9.32 -1.87 -2.48
CA ILE A 85 -10.20 -3.04 -2.53
C ILE A 85 -10.43 -3.55 -1.11
N PRO A 86 -11.68 -3.74 -0.66
CA PRO A 86 -11.95 -4.34 0.64
C PRO A 86 -11.48 -5.79 0.70
N SER A 87 -10.81 -6.17 1.80
CA SER A 87 -10.59 -7.57 2.13
C SER A 87 -11.89 -8.21 2.60
N ALA A 88 -11.95 -9.54 2.58
CA ALA A 88 -12.97 -10.32 3.27
C ALA A 88 -12.94 -10.12 4.80
N VAL A 89 -11.83 -9.64 5.35
CA VAL A 89 -11.67 -9.32 6.76
C VAL A 89 -11.96 -7.84 7.00
N GLU A 90 -12.82 -7.54 7.98
CA GLU A 90 -13.14 -6.18 8.39
C GLU A 90 -11.87 -5.38 8.75
N ASP A 91 -11.89 -4.07 8.55
CA ASP A 91 -10.77 -3.18 8.83
C ASP A 91 -9.48 -3.49 8.07
N HIS A 92 -9.56 -4.25 6.96
CA HIS A 92 -8.45 -4.55 6.09
C HIS A 92 -8.75 -4.21 4.63
N TYR A 93 -7.79 -3.59 3.96
CA TYR A 93 -7.87 -3.23 2.54
C TYR A 93 -6.65 -3.72 1.78
N PHE A 94 -6.83 -3.90 0.47
CA PHE A 94 -5.74 -4.03 -0.48
C PHE A 94 -5.58 -2.73 -1.24
N PHE A 95 -4.36 -2.21 -1.23
CA PHE A 95 -3.93 -1.15 -2.14
C PHE A 95 -3.23 -1.80 -3.32
N TYR A 96 -3.90 -1.90 -4.47
CA TYR A 96 -3.28 -2.37 -5.71
C TYR A 96 -2.91 -1.17 -6.57
N TRP A 97 -1.62 -1.01 -6.86
CA TRP A 97 -1.08 0.12 -7.60
C TRP A 97 -0.33 -0.37 -8.83
N GLU A 98 -0.68 0.17 -9.98
CA GLU A 98 0.00 -0.11 -11.23
C GLU A 98 0.35 1.15 -12.00
N SER A 99 1.47 1.08 -12.71
CA SER A 99 1.88 2.11 -13.66
C SER A 99 1.70 1.58 -15.06
N ASN A 100 0.92 2.32 -15.86
CA ASN A 100 0.71 2.05 -17.27
C ASN A 100 1.79 2.72 -18.15
N ASN A 101 2.79 3.35 -17.53
CA ASN A 101 3.91 3.94 -18.26
C ASN A 101 4.87 2.82 -18.75
N PRO A 102 5.11 2.68 -20.06
CA PRO A 102 6.01 1.66 -20.61
C PRO A 102 7.45 1.73 -20.07
N GLU A 103 7.95 2.94 -19.76
CA GLU A 103 9.30 3.15 -19.25
C GLU A 103 9.42 2.80 -17.76
N PHE A 104 8.31 2.89 -17.03
CA PHE A 104 8.25 2.65 -15.59
C PHE A 104 7.07 1.74 -15.23
N HIS A 105 7.02 0.57 -15.87
CA HIS A 105 5.99 -0.44 -15.60
C HIS A 105 6.25 -1.09 -14.24
N PHE A 106 5.24 -1.12 -13.38
CA PHE A 106 5.25 -1.87 -12.13
C PHE A 106 3.82 -2.23 -11.71
N ARG A 107 3.68 -3.33 -10.95
CA ARG A 107 2.46 -3.66 -10.23
C ARG A 107 2.81 -4.07 -8.81
N ILE A 108 2.19 -3.42 -7.85
CA ILE A 108 2.43 -3.64 -6.42
C ILE A 108 1.08 -3.71 -5.72
N ALA A 109 0.91 -4.67 -4.83
CA ALA A 109 -0.21 -4.69 -3.89
C ALA A 109 0.29 -4.58 -2.45
N LYS A 110 -0.48 -3.92 -1.59
CA LYS A 110 -0.24 -3.83 -0.16
C LYS A 110 -1.47 -4.27 0.61
N LEU A 111 -1.30 -5.15 1.59
CA LEU A 111 -2.30 -5.40 2.62
C LEU A 111 -2.18 -4.29 3.67
N LEU A 112 -3.29 -3.61 3.93
CA LEU A 112 -3.45 -2.61 4.97
C LEU A 112 -4.39 -3.13 6.05
N GLY A 113 -4.15 -2.76 7.31
CA GLY A 113 -5.14 -2.90 8.37
C GLY A 113 -5.11 -1.74 9.37
N ARG A 114 -6.16 -1.63 10.19
CA ARG A 114 -6.29 -0.55 11.19
C ARG A 114 -5.38 -0.71 12.41
N ASP A 115 -4.97 -1.93 12.70
CA ASP A 115 -4.00 -2.29 13.74
C ASP A 115 -2.65 -2.72 13.11
N PRO A 116 -1.53 -2.65 13.84
CA PRO A 116 -0.22 -3.10 13.35
C PRO A 116 -0.04 -4.62 13.29
N ASP A 117 -0.89 -5.39 13.96
CA ASP A 117 -0.72 -6.83 14.14
C ASP A 117 -1.11 -7.60 12.87
N ILE A 118 -0.42 -8.71 12.60
CA ILE A 118 -0.71 -9.52 11.41
C ILE A 118 -1.95 -10.39 11.68
N ASN A 119 -3.01 -10.12 10.93
CA ASN A 119 -4.16 -11.01 10.84
C ASN A 119 -3.90 -12.09 9.76
N GLN A 120 -3.88 -13.36 10.17
CA GLN A 120 -3.57 -14.48 9.29
C GLN A 120 -4.63 -14.72 8.20
N GLU A 121 -5.91 -14.48 8.51
CA GLU A 121 -7.00 -14.59 7.55
C GLU A 121 -6.88 -13.52 6.46
N ALA A 122 -6.60 -12.27 6.86
CA ALA A 122 -6.38 -11.17 5.93
C ALA A 122 -5.14 -11.39 5.06
N LEU A 123 -4.09 -12.00 5.61
CA LEU A 123 -2.88 -12.38 4.87
C LEU A 123 -3.16 -13.47 3.83
N GLN A 124 -3.99 -14.47 4.17
CA GLN A 124 -4.39 -15.52 3.24
C GLN A 124 -5.28 -14.97 2.12
N ASP A 125 -6.22 -14.09 2.44
CA ASP A 125 -7.04 -13.38 1.46
C ASP A 125 -6.16 -12.54 0.51
N PHE A 126 -5.19 -11.81 1.08
CA PHE A 126 -4.20 -11.05 0.31
C PHE A 126 -3.36 -11.93 -0.63
N GLN A 127 -2.91 -13.11 -0.20
CA GLN A 127 -2.19 -14.06 -1.05
C GLN A 127 -3.03 -14.49 -2.26
N ASN A 128 -4.31 -14.77 -2.05
CA ASN A 128 -5.23 -15.15 -3.11
C ASN A 128 -5.46 -13.99 -4.10
N ALA A 129 -5.69 -12.78 -3.58
CA ALA A 129 -5.85 -11.57 -4.38
C ALA A 129 -4.58 -11.24 -5.18
N ALA A 130 -3.40 -11.33 -4.57
CA ALA A 130 -2.12 -11.11 -5.23
C ALA A 130 -1.90 -12.10 -6.38
N ARG A 131 -2.20 -13.39 -6.16
CA ARG A 131 -2.11 -14.44 -7.20
C ARG A 131 -3.08 -14.17 -8.36
N ALA A 132 -4.32 -13.78 -8.06
CA ALA A 132 -5.32 -13.42 -9.07
C ALA A 132 -4.91 -12.16 -9.88
N GLY A 133 -4.24 -11.20 -9.23
CA GLY A 133 -3.68 -10.00 -9.87
C GLY A 133 -2.37 -10.21 -10.63
N GLY A 134 -1.86 -11.44 -10.71
CA GLY A 134 -0.61 -11.76 -11.41
C GLY A 134 0.65 -11.27 -10.70
N LEU A 135 0.57 -11.05 -9.38
CA LEU A 135 1.72 -10.72 -8.53
C LEU A 135 2.38 -11.99 -7.98
N ASN A 136 3.62 -11.86 -7.51
CA ASN A 136 4.30 -12.96 -6.84
C ASN A 136 3.76 -13.16 -5.41
N ALA A 137 2.80 -14.07 -5.26
CA ALA A 137 2.21 -14.44 -3.97
C ALA A 137 3.11 -15.32 -3.09
N GLU A 138 4.16 -15.92 -3.67
CA GLU A 138 5.11 -16.78 -2.94
C GLU A 138 6.27 -15.97 -2.33
N ASN A 139 6.50 -14.75 -2.81
CA ASN A 139 7.50 -13.81 -2.27
C ASN A 139 6.84 -12.54 -1.73
N ILE A 140 5.93 -12.71 -0.76
CA ILE A 140 5.31 -11.60 -0.05
C ILE A 140 6.28 -11.06 1.00
N PHE A 141 6.49 -9.75 0.95
CA PHE A 141 7.27 -9.03 1.93
C PHE A 141 6.40 -8.55 3.10
N ILE A 142 6.81 -8.84 4.32
CA ILE A 142 6.22 -8.31 5.56
C ILE A 142 7.22 -7.30 6.17
N PRO A 143 6.89 -5.98 6.18
CA PRO A 143 7.75 -4.97 6.77
C PRO A 143 7.68 -4.96 8.30
N LEU A 144 8.74 -4.48 8.93
CA LEU A 144 8.72 -4.12 10.35
C LEU A 144 7.89 -2.84 10.54
N GLN A 145 7.05 -2.80 11.57
CA GLN A 145 6.34 -1.58 11.95
C GLN A 145 7.28 -0.69 12.78
N SER A 146 7.27 0.62 12.51
CA SER A 146 8.02 1.61 13.27
C SER A 146 7.20 2.89 13.42
N GLU A 147 7.10 3.45 14.61
CA GLU A 147 6.35 4.69 14.82
C GLU A 147 7.01 5.89 14.13
N THR A 148 8.34 5.87 14.02
CA THR A 148 9.12 6.93 13.37
C THR A 148 10.20 6.32 12.48
N CYS A 149 10.71 7.12 11.55
CA CYS A 149 11.94 6.78 10.85
C CYS A 149 13.09 7.55 11.52
N PRO A 150 14.12 6.86 12.07
CA PRO A 150 15.20 7.54 12.77
C PRO A 150 15.93 8.48 11.80
N LEU A 151 16.00 9.76 12.15
CA LEU A 151 16.92 10.68 11.48
C LEU A 151 18.32 10.10 11.67
N GLY A 152 19.03 9.84 10.57
CA GLY A 152 20.37 9.26 10.62
C GLY A 152 21.21 10.01 11.65
N SER A 153 21.69 9.29 12.67
CA SER A 153 22.68 9.81 13.60
C SER A 153 23.98 9.97 12.82
N ASN A 154 24.29 11.20 12.43
CA ASN A 154 25.65 11.60 12.06
C ASN A 154 26.53 11.70 13.31
#